data_AF-A0A1H4ZP47-F1
#
_entry.id   AF-A0A1H4ZP47-F1
#
_cell.length_a   1.000
_cell.length_b   1.000
_cell.length_c   1.000
_cell.angle_alpha   90.00
_cell.angle_beta   90.00
_cell.angle_gamma   90.00
#
_symmetry.space_group_name_H-M   'P 1'
#
loop_
_entity.id
_entity.type
_entity.pdbx_description
1 polymer ?
#
loop_
_entity_poly.entity_id
_entity_poly.type
_entity_poly.pdbx_seq_one_letter_code
_entity_poly.pdbx_strand_id
1 'polypeptide(L)'
;MSVNPFVRALGLIGFAEFAIMQGLNPVQMLRLAELPQDSLQHPEGIFAFRRYCALLDICQRHSGNPLFGLQFGGFQGLDVFGELLYLIRNARTVGDALGELRGNYALYDGAADIGLDSDGDTTILSYRVGELGLGSITTIDRWVLEQANLFLASSPGSKVWLNASRVSLCNSDYVDDVLRVVSMGPYYGRITLEVTESGEVDSGDLDASLHRLCDAGVEIVIDDLGDGFNQDEMLEASYVRGCKFSCTTLERLLMCEQTRQKVSNLVASCKSSNKLVVIEGIESAENLTMARQLGFDLFQGWLFGKPVHL
;
A
#
# COMPACT_ATOMS: atom_id res chain seq x y z
N MET A 1 -5.13 -15.77 28.70
CA MET A 1 -3.68 -16.00 28.91
C MET A 1 -2.98 -15.38 27.72
N SER A 2 -2.18 -14.33 27.89
CA SER A 2 -1.46 -13.73 26.77
C SER A 2 -0.40 -14.73 26.30
N VAL A 3 -0.68 -15.42 25.20
CA VAL A 3 0.34 -16.17 24.47
C VAL A 3 1.39 -15.14 24.08
N ASN A 4 2.63 -15.33 24.53
CA ASN A 4 3.73 -14.48 24.09
C ASN A 4 4.01 -14.88 22.63
N PRO A 5 3.67 -14.06 21.63
CA PRO A 5 3.75 -14.49 20.26
C PRO A 5 5.21 -14.72 19.85
N PHE A 6 5.43 -15.69 18.97
CA PHE A 6 6.75 -16.09 18.50
C PHE A 6 6.88 -15.83 17.01
N VAL A 7 8.13 -15.74 16.54
CA VAL A 7 8.47 -15.70 15.12
C VAL A 7 9.67 -16.61 14.88
N ARG A 8 9.73 -17.24 13.70
CA ARG A 8 10.89 -18.04 13.32
C ARG A 8 12.10 -17.16 12.95
N ALA A 9 13.28 -17.70 13.17
CA ALA A 9 14.55 -17.13 12.72
C ALA A 9 14.65 -17.00 11.20
N LEU A 10 13.83 -17.75 10.47
CA LEU A 10 13.56 -17.54 9.06
C LEU A 10 13.14 -16.09 8.72
N GLY A 11 12.46 -15.40 9.65
CA GLY A 11 12.18 -13.96 9.54
C GLY A 11 13.43 -13.07 9.56
N LEU A 12 14.63 -13.62 9.80
CA LEU A 12 15.91 -12.94 9.68
C LEU A 12 16.69 -13.35 8.43
N ILE A 13 16.09 -14.11 7.49
CA ILE A 13 16.70 -14.35 6.18
C ILE A 13 17.11 -13.02 5.57
N GLY A 14 18.33 -12.93 5.03
CA GLY A 14 18.84 -11.71 4.41
C GLY A 14 19.19 -10.58 5.39
N PHE A 15 18.92 -10.72 6.70
CA PHE A 15 19.14 -9.63 7.68
C PHE A 15 20.59 -9.17 7.73
N ALA A 16 21.54 -10.12 7.71
CA ALA A 16 22.95 -9.78 7.82
C ALA A 16 23.42 -8.91 6.64
N GLU A 17 23.03 -9.30 5.43
CA GLU A 17 23.36 -8.57 4.20
C GLU A 17 22.70 -7.19 4.19
N PHE A 18 21.39 -7.13 4.46
CA PHE A 18 20.65 -5.88 4.49
C PHE A 18 21.18 -4.92 5.57
N ALA A 19 21.44 -5.41 6.78
CA ALA A 19 22.00 -4.60 7.86
C ALA A 19 23.40 -4.05 7.50
N ILE A 20 24.26 -4.84 6.84
CA ILE A 20 25.56 -4.37 6.35
C ILE A 20 25.38 -3.28 5.28
N MET A 21 24.42 -3.44 4.35
CA MET A 21 24.09 -2.41 3.36
C MET A 21 23.64 -1.09 4.00
N GLN A 22 22.99 -1.16 5.16
CA GLN A 22 22.57 0.00 5.95
C GLN A 22 23.67 0.52 6.89
N GLY A 23 24.92 0.05 6.76
CA GLY A 23 26.06 0.49 7.57
C GLY A 23 26.06 -0.05 9.00
N LEU A 24 25.28 -1.09 9.30
CA LEU A 24 25.15 -1.69 10.63
C LEU A 24 26.02 -2.93 10.79
N ASN A 25 26.35 -3.27 12.03
CA ASN A 25 26.94 -4.56 12.39
C ASN A 25 25.82 -5.53 12.82
N PRO A 26 25.50 -6.59 12.03
CA PRO A 26 24.35 -7.45 12.30
C PRO A 26 24.42 -8.15 13.65
N VAL A 27 25.61 -8.64 14.03
CA VAL A 27 25.84 -9.35 15.29
C VAL A 27 25.64 -8.42 16.49
N GLN A 28 26.06 -7.16 16.36
CA GLN A 28 25.81 -6.14 17.37
C GLN A 28 24.33 -5.82 17.50
N MET A 29 23.60 -5.68 16.38
CA MET A 29 22.16 -5.38 16.41
C MET A 29 21.38 -6.51 17.08
N LEU A 30 21.67 -7.77 16.75
CA LEU A 30 21.07 -8.95 17.40
C LEU A 30 21.34 -8.96 18.90
N ARG A 31 22.56 -8.63 19.32
CA ARG A 31 22.93 -8.55 20.74
C ARG A 31 22.13 -7.48 21.48
N LEU A 32 21.98 -6.30 20.89
CA LEU A 32 21.20 -5.20 21.46
C LEU A 32 19.71 -5.56 21.58
N ALA A 33 19.19 -6.35 20.64
CA ALA A 33 17.81 -6.84 20.64
C ALA A 33 17.58 -8.07 21.52
N GLU A 34 18.61 -8.55 22.24
CA GLU A 34 18.59 -9.78 23.02
C GLU A 34 18.21 -11.03 22.21
N LEU A 35 18.59 -11.06 20.92
CA LEU A 35 18.45 -12.21 20.04
C LEU A 35 19.73 -13.05 20.04
N PRO A 36 19.62 -14.40 19.96
CA PRO A 36 20.80 -15.27 19.81
C PRO A 36 21.60 -14.91 18.55
N GLN A 37 22.91 -14.78 18.66
CA GLN A 37 23.76 -14.34 17.53
C GLN A 37 23.85 -15.40 16.41
N ASP A 38 23.62 -16.66 16.75
CA ASP A 38 23.53 -17.81 15.86
C ASP A 38 22.17 -17.91 15.15
N SER A 39 21.20 -17.03 15.46
CA SER A 39 19.89 -16.99 14.77
C SER A 39 20.00 -16.82 13.26
N LEU A 40 21.08 -16.20 12.76
CA LEU A 40 21.35 -16.04 11.33
C LEU A 40 21.80 -17.35 10.65
N GLN A 41 22.23 -18.33 11.43
CA GLN A 41 22.74 -19.62 10.95
C GLN A 41 21.74 -20.76 11.19
N HIS A 42 20.70 -20.51 11.99
CA HIS A 42 19.70 -21.49 12.40
C HIS A 42 18.28 -21.01 12.08
N PRO A 43 17.83 -21.12 10.81
CA PRO A 43 16.52 -20.62 10.37
C PRO A 43 15.33 -21.31 11.06
N GLU A 44 15.55 -22.50 11.62
CA GLU A 44 14.57 -23.26 12.40
C GLU A 44 14.31 -22.66 13.80
N GLY A 45 15.18 -21.76 14.25
CA GLY A 45 15.10 -21.14 15.57
C GLY A 45 13.79 -20.36 15.76
N ILE A 46 13.40 -20.17 17.02
CA ILE A 46 12.19 -19.43 17.38
C ILE A 46 12.54 -18.42 18.47
N PHE A 47 12.05 -17.20 18.33
CA PHE A 47 12.20 -16.17 19.35
C PHE A 47 10.92 -15.37 19.55
N ALA A 48 10.84 -14.66 20.66
CA ALA A 48 9.69 -13.82 20.97
C ALA A 48 9.55 -12.71 19.93
N PHE A 49 8.35 -12.54 19.38
CA PHE A 49 8.04 -11.53 18.38
C PHE A 49 8.44 -10.12 18.83
N ARG A 50 8.22 -9.79 20.12
CA ARG A 50 8.67 -8.51 20.69
C ARG A 50 10.17 -8.22 20.51
N ARG A 51 11.02 -9.25 20.51
CA ARG A 51 12.47 -9.09 20.32
C ARG A 51 12.82 -8.88 18.84
N TYR A 52 12.05 -9.47 17.95
CA TYR A 52 12.12 -9.19 16.52
C TYR A 52 11.75 -7.73 16.24
N CYS A 53 10.62 -7.25 16.76
CA CYS A 53 10.25 -5.83 16.67
C CYS A 53 11.33 -4.93 17.26
N ALA A 54 11.85 -5.26 18.45
CA ALA A 54 12.95 -4.52 19.06
C ALA A 54 14.20 -4.47 18.18
N LEU A 55 14.54 -5.56 17.48
CA LEU A 55 15.64 -5.57 16.52
C LEU A 55 15.41 -4.56 15.41
N LEU A 56 14.22 -4.57 14.80
CA LEU A 56 13.90 -3.63 13.72
C LEU A 56 13.97 -2.18 14.21
N ASP A 57 13.44 -1.89 15.40
CA ASP A 57 13.50 -0.56 16.02
C ASP A 57 14.93 -0.11 16.32
N ILE A 58 15.77 -1.02 16.83
CA ILE A 58 17.19 -0.73 17.09
C ILE A 58 17.89 -0.43 15.77
N CYS A 59 17.68 -1.24 14.74
CA CYS A 59 18.27 -1.03 13.43
C CYS A 59 17.82 0.30 12.83
N GLN A 60 16.53 0.62 12.93
CA GLN A 60 15.97 1.91 12.51
C GLN A 60 16.71 3.08 13.16
N ARG A 61 16.86 3.06 14.48
CA ARG A 61 17.55 4.13 15.24
C ARG A 61 19.03 4.22 14.89
N HIS A 62 19.73 3.09 14.78
CA HIS A 62 21.16 3.07 14.53
C HIS A 62 21.55 3.40 13.09
N SER A 63 20.70 3.05 12.12
CA SER A 63 20.92 3.41 10.71
C SER A 63 20.45 4.82 10.38
N GLY A 64 19.59 5.40 11.23
CA GLY A 64 18.86 6.63 10.89
C GLY A 64 17.82 6.42 9.78
N ASN A 65 17.52 5.17 9.42
CA ASN A 65 16.56 4.81 8.38
C ASN A 65 15.20 4.49 9.03
N PRO A 66 14.21 5.41 9.01
CA PRO A 66 12.89 5.18 9.58
C PRO A 66 12.12 4.03 8.90
N LEU A 67 12.55 3.60 7.71
CA LEU A 67 11.92 2.57 6.89
C LEU A 67 12.63 1.23 6.96
N PHE A 68 13.60 1.07 7.87
CA PHE A 68 14.47 -0.11 7.93
C PHE A 68 13.68 -1.43 7.87
N GLY A 69 12.65 -1.59 8.71
CA GLY A 69 11.87 -2.83 8.75
C GLY A 69 11.09 -3.12 7.46
N LEU A 70 10.55 -2.09 6.80
CA LEU A 70 9.81 -2.23 5.56
C LEU A 70 10.73 -2.56 4.38
N GLN A 71 11.84 -1.82 4.26
CA GLN A 71 12.85 -2.09 3.24
C GLN A 71 13.49 -3.46 3.44
N PHE A 72 13.71 -3.87 4.69
CA PHE A 72 14.16 -5.21 5.01
C PHE A 72 13.14 -6.26 4.54
N GLY A 73 11.86 -6.12 4.88
CA GLY A 73 10.82 -7.04 4.39
C GLY A 73 10.77 -7.12 2.86
N GLY A 74 10.92 -6.00 2.16
CA GLY A 74 11.03 -5.97 0.70
C GLY A 74 12.27 -6.69 0.17
N PHE A 75 13.41 -6.55 0.86
CA PHE A 75 14.65 -7.24 0.54
C PHE A 75 14.55 -8.77 0.72
N GLN A 76 13.80 -9.24 1.71
CA GLN A 76 13.63 -10.67 2.00
C GLN A 76 12.85 -11.44 0.93
N GLY A 77 11.92 -10.77 0.26
CA GLY A 77 11.05 -11.40 -0.73
C GLY A 77 10.24 -12.57 -0.16
N LEU A 78 9.97 -13.58 -0.99
CA LEU A 78 9.13 -14.73 -0.61
C LEU A 78 9.91 -15.84 0.13
N ASP A 79 11.24 -15.78 0.14
CA ASP A 79 12.08 -16.82 0.77
C ASP A 79 11.88 -16.89 2.28
N VAL A 80 11.35 -15.82 2.87
CA VAL A 80 10.94 -15.73 4.26
C VAL A 80 9.91 -16.80 4.66
N PHE A 81 9.17 -17.37 3.70
CA PHE A 81 8.19 -18.41 3.98
C PHE A 81 8.78 -19.82 4.03
N GLY A 82 10.03 -20.06 3.59
CA GLY A 82 10.72 -21.34 3.77
C GLY A 82 9.91 -22.56 3.32
N GLU A 83 9.66 -23.52 4.20
CA GLU A 83 8.83 -24.71 3.88
C GLU A 83 7.38 -24.35 3.55
N LEU A 84 6.84 -23.27 4.12
CA LEU A 84 5.52 -22.77 3.76
C LEU A 84 5.50 -22.29 2.31
N LEU A 85 6.60 -21.74 1.80
CA LEU A 85 6.74 -21.39 0.39
C LEU A 85 6.60 -22.63 -0.50
N TYR A 86 7.08 -23.79 -0.06
CA TYR A 86 6.92 -25.03 -0.81
C TYR A 86 5.44 -25.43 -0.91
N LEU A 87 4.69 -25.34 0.19
CA LEU A 87 3.24 -25.62 0.19
C LEU A 87 2.50 -24.64 -0.74
N ILE A 88 2.80 -23.35 -0.63
CA ILE A 88 2.21 -22.29 -1.47
C ILE A 88 2.55 -22.52 -2.95
N ARG A 89 3.81 -22.82 -3.29
CA ARG A 89 4.25 -23.03 -4.68
C ARG A 89 3.70 -24.29 -5.33
N ASN A 90 3.36 -25.31 -4.54
CA ASN A 90 2.80 -26.58 -5.04
C ASN A 90 1.27 -26.64 -4.96
N ALA A 91 0.63 -25.55 -4.52
CA ALA A 91 -0.82 -25.43 -4.55
C ALA A 91 -1.34 -25.46 -5.99
N ARG A 92 -2.53 -26.05 -6.19
CA ARG A 92 -3.12 -26.23 -7.53
C ARG A 92 -3.73 -24.95 -8.07
N THR A 93 -4.20 -24.09 -7.18
CA THR A 93 -4.82 -22.82 -7.50
C THR A 93 -4.29 -21.73 -6.56
N VAL A 94 -4.48 -20.46 -6.93
CA VAL A 94 -4.17 -19.32 -6.03
C VAL A 94 -5.01 -19.39 -4.76
N GLY A 95 -6.28 -19.82 -4.86
CA GLY A 95 -7.14 -20.04 -3.69
C GLY A 95 -6.58 -21.11 -2.74
N ASP A 96 -6.08 -22.22 -3.27
CA ASP A 96 -5.40 -23.25 -2.47
C ASP A 96 -4.13 -22.70 -1.82
N ALA A 97 -3.33 -21.93 -2.56
CA ALA A 97 -2.09 -21.33 -2.05
C ALA A 97 -2.36 -20.37 -0.88
N LEU A 98 -3.39 -19.53 -1.01
CA LEU A 98 -3.86 -18.66 0.05
C LEU A 98 -4.38 -19.49 1.23
N GLY A 99 -5.15 -20.54 0.96
CA GLY A 99 -5.63 -21.48 1.98
C GLY A 99 -4.50 -22.10 2.80
N GLU A 100 -3.43 -22.55 2.14
CA GLU A 100 -2.21 -23.08 2.77
C GLU A 100 -1.50 -22.01 3.61
N LEU A 101 -1.36 -20.79 3.07
CA LEU A 101 -0.81 -19.66 3.81
C LEU A 101 -1.62 -19.42 5.09
N ARG A 102 -2.95 -19.23 5.00
CA ARG A 102 -3.83 -19.02 6.16
C ARG A 102 -3.74 -20.14 7.18
N GLY A 103 -3.82 -21.39 6.73
CA GLY A 103 -3.86 -22.57 7.59
C GLY A 103 -2.56 -22.80 8.37
N ASN A 104 -1.43 -22.35 7.82
CA ASN A 104 -0.11 -22.66 8.34
C ASN A 104 0.69 -21.42 8.76
N TYR A 105 0.17 -20.19 8.59
CA TYR A 105 0.91 -18.96 8.91
C TYR A 105 1.36 -18.89 10.37
N ALA A 106 0.56 -19.42 11.29
CA ALA A 106 0.91 -19.50 12.71
C ALA A 106 2.17 -20.34 12.97
N LEU A 107 2.56 -21.22 12.05
CA LEU A 107 3.84 -21.94 12.14
C LEU A 107 5.03 -21.03 11.84
N TYR A 108 4.83 -19.94 11.11
CA TYR A 108 5.85 -18.96 10.74
C TYR A 108 5.89 -17.78 11.74
N ASP A 109 4.73 -17.18 12.00
CA ASP A 109 4.58 -16.05 12.91
C ASP A 109 3.26 -16.18 13.70
N GLY A 110 3.38 -16.34 15.01
CA GLY A 110 2.25 -16.44 15.94
C GLY A 110 1.74 -15.10 16.44
N ALA A 111 2.30 -13.98 15.98
CA ALA A 111 1.86 -12.62 16.31
C ALA A 111 0.80 -12.09 15.35
N ALA A 112 0.68 -12.71 14.19
CA ALA A 112 -0.16 -12.23 13.10
C ALA A 112 -1.12 -13.33 12.64
N ASP A 113 -2.39 -12.98 12.59
CA ASP A 113 -3.45 -13.81 12.05
C ASP A 113 -3.70 -13.44 10.60
N ILE A 114 -3.70 -14.44 9.73
CA ILE A 114 -4.11 -14.28 8.35
C ILE A 114 -5.60 -14.63 8.24
N GLY A 115 -6.38 -13.73 7.66
CA GLY A 115 -7.78 -13.95 7.31
C GLY A 115 -7.93 -14.19 5.82
N LEU A 116 -8.85 -15.08 5.45
CA LEU A 116 -9.36 -15.18 4.09
C LEU A 116 -10.87 -15.15 4.17
N ASP A 117 -11.45 -14.14 3.58
CA ASP A 117 -12.89 -14.04 3.37
C ASP A 117 -13.16 -14.14 1.87
N SER A 118 -14.11 -15.00 1.49
CA SER A 118 -14.41 -15.29 0.08
C SER A 118 -15.89 -15.02 -0.16
N ASP A 119 -16.18 -14.12 -1.10
CA ASP A 119 -17.54 -13.82 -1.56
C ASP A 119 -17.62 -14.00 -3.08
N GLY A 120 -18.29 -15.07 -3.50
CA GLY A 120 -18.34 -15.48 -4.90
C GLY A 120 -16.95 -15.71 -5.49
N ASP A 121 -16.61 -14.93 -6.51
CA ASP A 121 -15.35 -15.01 -7.24
C ASP A 121 -14.23 -14.16 -6.60
N THR A 122 -14.53 -13.40 -5.55
CA THR A 122 -13.56 -12.53 -4.87
C THR A 122 -13.08 -13.15 -3.57
N THR A 123 -11.79 -13.04 -3.28
CA THR A 123 -11.22 -13.42 -1.98
C THR A 123 -10.36 -12.29 -1.44
N ILE A 124 -10.68 -11.84 -0.22
CA ILE A 124 -9.94 -10.84 0.54
C ILE A 124 -8.97 -11.56 1.47
N LEU A 125 -7.67 -11.40 1.19
CA LEU A 125 -6.60 -11.74 2.13
C LEU A 125 -6.40 -10.57 3.09
N SER A 126 -6.63 -10.81 4.37
CA SER A 126 -6.36 -9.84 5.44
C SER A 126 -5.26 -10.35 6.35
N TYR A 127 -4.54 -9.45 7.00
CA TYR A 127 -3.63 -9.79 8.08
C TYR A 127 -3.94 -8.90 9.28
N ARG A 128 -3.88 -9.46 10.47
CA ARG A 128 -4.05 -8.74 11.73
C ARG A 128 -2.89 -9.09 12.64
N VAL A 129 -2.10 -8.11 13.01
CA VAL A 129 -1.07 -8.31 14.02
C VAL A 129 -1.68 -7.94 15.36
N GLY A 130 -1.51 -8.78 16.39
CA GLY A 130 -1.84 -8.41 17.76
C GLY A 130 -1.11 -7.11 18.13
N GLU A 131 -1.61 -6.35 19.13
CA GLU A 131 -1.25 -4.95 19.49
C GLU A 131 0.25 -4.57 19.63
N LEU A 132 1.20 -5.44 19.33
CA LEU A 132 2.63 -5.17 19.28
C LEU A 132 3.06 -4.62 17.90
N GLY A 133 2.83 -3.32 17.72
CA GLY A 133 3.77 -2.41 17.04
C GLY A 133 4.23 -2.76 15.62
N LEU A 134 3.32 -2.78 14.65
CA LEU A 134 3.72 -2.54 13.26
C LEU A 134 3.99 -1.05 13.03
N GLY A 135 4.95 -0.74 12.14
CA GLY A 135 5.17 0.61 11.66
C GLY A 135 3.86 1.25 11.17
N SER A 136 3.66 2.53 11.49
CA SER A 136 2.46 3.27 11.10
C SER A 136 2.26 3.19 9.58
N ILE A 137 1.01 3.27 9.11
CA ILE A 137 0.66 3.46 7.69
C ILE A 137 1.47 4.60 7.05
N THR A 138 1.82 5.62 7.82
CA THR A 138 2.69 6.73 7.40
C THR A 138 4.11 6.32 7.06
N THR A 139 4.64 5.28 7.69
CA THR A 139 5.93 4.69 7.35
C THR A 139 5.86 4.04 5.96
N ILE A 140 4.76 3.36 5.63
CA ILE A 140 4.55 2.74 4.31
C ILE A 140 4.43 3.81 3.22
N ASP A 141 3.58 4.81 3.45
CA ASP A 141 3.37 5.91 2.50
C ASP A 141 4.68 6.65 2.20
N ARG A 142 5.53 6.89 3.22
CA ARG A 142 6.86 7.50 3.03
C ARG A 142 7.78 6.64 2.17
N TRP A 143 7.77 5.32 2.36
CA TRP A 143 8.58 4.43 1.52
C TRP A 143 8.13 4.43 0.07
N VAL A 144 6.83 4.40 -0.18
CA VAL A 144 6.26 4.47 -1.54
C VAL A 144 6.68 5.78 -2.22
N LEU A 145 6.64 6.90 -1.49
CA LEU A 145 7.11 8.20 -1.97
C LEU A 145 8.60 8.17 -2.36
N GLU A 146 9.47 7.53 -1.57
CA GLU A 146 10.88 7.38 -1.90
C GLU A 146 11.09 6.57 -3.18
N GLN A 147 10.39 5.44 -3.34
CA GLN A 147 10.48 4.63 -4.56
C GLN A 147 9.99 5.41 -5.78
N ALA A 148 8.90 6.17 -5.64
CA ALA A 148 8.37 7.02 -6.70
C ALA A 148 9.38 8.10 -7.13
N ASN A 149 10.07 8.73 -6.17
CA ASN A 149 11.11 9.72 -6.45
C ASN A 149 12.27 9.10 -7.26
N LEU A 150 12.74 7.91 -6.88
CA LEU A 150 13.78 7.18 -7.61
C LEU A 150 13.34 6.83 -9.03
N PHE A 151 12.10 6.33 -9.20
CA PHE A 151 11.54 6.00 -10.51
C PHE A 151 11.41 7.23 -11.41
N LEU A 152 10.88 8.33 -10.89
CA LEU A 152 10.73 9.56 -11.67
C LEU A 152 12.09 10.17 -12.06
N ALA A 153 13.13 9.99 -11.23
CA ALA A 153 14.49 10.42 -11.57
C ALA A 153 15.06 9.64 -12.76
N SER A 154 14.78 8.35 -12.85
CA SER A 154 15.27 7.46 -13.92
C SER A 154 14.38 7.41 -15.17
N SER A 155 13.15 7.92 -15.08
CA SER A 155 12.15 7.88 -16.16
C SER A 155 11.63 9.27 -16.57
N PRO A 156 12.42 10.07 -17.31
CA PRO A 156 12.00 11.40 -17.75
C PRO A 156 10.76 11.34 -18.63
N GLY A 157 9.70 12.02 -18.22
CA GLY A 157 8.44 12.11 -18.96
C GLY A 157 7.28 11.47 -18.20
N SER A 158 7.59 10.51 -17.33
CA SER A 158 6.59 9.73 -16.61
C SER A 158 5.86 10.56 -15.55
N LYS A 159 4.63 10.12 -15.27
CA LYS A 159 3.82 10.51 -14.11
C LYS A 159 3.60 9.28 -13.23
N VAL A 160 3.42 9.49 -11.94
CA VAL A 160 3.12 8.43 -10.97
C VAL A 160 1.91 8.84 -10.14
N TRP A 161 1.04 7.87 -9.89
CA TRP A 161 -0.12 8.00 -9.01
C TRP A 161 0.19 7.15 -7.78
N LEU A 162 0.17 7.75 -6.60
CA LEU A 162 0.58 7.11 -5.35
C LEU A 162 -0.61 7.09 -4.41
N ASN A 163 -0.87 5.94 -3.80
CA ASN A 163 -1.81 5.85 -2.70
C ASN A 163 -1.27 6.61 -1.49
N ALA A 164 -2.14 7.39 -0.84
CA ALA A 164 -1.82 8.10 0.38
C ALA A 164 -2.99 7.98 1.37
N SER A 165 -2.70 7.46 2.57
CA SER A 165 -3.72 7.35 3.60
C SER A 165 -4.04 8.72 4.23
N ARG A 166 -5.27 8.88 4.70
CA ARG A 166 -5.70 10.10 5.42
C ARG A 166 -4.86 10.35 6.67
N VAL A 167 -4.49 9.29 7.38
CA VAL A 167 -3.62 9.35 8.56
C VAL A 167 -2.28 10.00 8.23
N SER A 168 -1.67 9.64 7.11
CA SER A 168 -0.42 10.26 6.64
C SER A 168 -0.62 11.71 6.21
N LEU A 169 -1.74 12.02 5.55
CA LEU A 169 -2.03 13.39 5.10
C LEU A 169 -2.35 14.35 6.25
N CYS A 170 -2.82 13.85 7.40
CA CYS A 170 -2.92 14.64 8.63
C CYS A 170 -1.58 14.76 9.38
N ASN A 171 -0.53 14.04 8.95
CA ASN A 171 0.81 14.16 9.52
C ASN A 171 1.62 15.23 8.76
N SER A 172 1.91 16.35 9.43
CA SER A 172 2.66 17.47 8.84
C SER A 172 4.03 17.07 8.31
N ASP A 173 4.73 16.14 8.97
CA ASP A 173 6.06 15.69 8.55
C ASP A 173 6.00 14.91 7.23
N TYR A 174 4.97 14.08 7.05
CA TYR A 174 4.76 13.38 5.78
C TYR A 174 4.43 14.35 4.64
N VAL A 175 3.57 15.33 4.90
CA VAL A 175 3.24 16.38 3.91
C VAL A 175 4.50 17.16 3.53
N ASP A 176 5.34 17.51 4.49
CA ASP A 176 6.62 18.19 4.23
C ASP A 176 7.59 17.32 3.43
N ASP A 177 7.60 15.99 3.64
CA ASP A 177 8.38 15.06 2.84
C ASP A 177 7.90 15.03 1.38
N VAL A 178 6.59 14.99 1.13
CA VAL A 178 6.02 15.07 -0.23
C VAL A 178 6.39 16.39 -0.90
N LEU A 179 6.22 17.52 -0.20
CA LEU A 179 6.58 18.85 -0.71
C LEU A 179 8.06 18.94 -1.05
N ARG A 180 8.93 18.36 -0.22
CA ARG A 180 10.37 18.30 -0.48
C ARG A 180 10.64 17.55 -1.79
N VAL A 181 10.04 16.37 -1.98
CA VAL A 181 10.18 15.60 -3.22
C VAL A 181 9.75 16.42 -4.43
N VAL A 182 8.57 17.04 -4.39
CA VAL A 182 8.02 17.81 -5.52
C VAL A 182 8.87 19.06 -5.81
N SER A 183 9.38 19.73 -4.78
CA SER A 183 10.19 20.96 -4.90
C SER A 183 11.56 20.75 -5.57
N MET A 184 12.05 19.50 -5.66
CA MET A 184 13.36 19.20 -6.24
C MET A 184 13.45 19.36 -7.77
N GLY A 185 12.42 19.90 -8.44
CA GLY A 185 12.52 20.49 -9.78
C GLY A 185 11.81 19.70 -10.88
N PRO A 186 12.19 18.46 -11.24
CA PRO A 186 11.66 17.77 -12.42
C PRO A 186 10.31 17.07 -12.17
N TYR A 187 9.64 17.30 -11.03
CA TYR A 187 8.45 16.54 -10.60
C TYR A 187 7.17 17.36 -10.49
N TYR A 188 7.20 18.66 -10.74
CA TYR A 188 6.00 19.50 -10.74
C TYR A 188 4.94 18.94 -11.71
N GLY A 189 3.73 18.67 -11.22
CA GLY A 189 2.63 18.10 -12.02
C GLY A 189 2.82 16.63 -12.45
N ARG A 190 3.76 15.90 -11.83
CA ARG A 190 4.02 14.48 -12.13
C ARG A 190 3.62 13.50 -11.04
N ILE A 191 3.33 14.01 -9.84
CA ILE A 191 2.85 13.20 -8.74
C ILE A 191 1.36 13.49 -8.57
N THR A 192 0.58 12.43 -8.60
CA THR A 192 -0.83 12.43 -8.22
C THR A 192 -0.96 11.60 -6.94
N LEU A 193 -1.64 12.12 -5.93
CA LEU A 193 -1.98 11.35 -4.73
C LEU A 193 -3.42 10.85 -4.83
N GLU A 194 -3.57 9.54 -4.72
CA GLU A 194 -4.83 8.82 -4.59
C GLU A 194 -5.16 8.75 -3.09
N VAL A 195 -6.14 9.55 -2.67
CA VAL A 195 -6.57 9.61 -1.26
C VAL A 195 -7.64 8.57 -1.06
N THR A 196 -7.33 7.55 -0.25
CA THR A 196 -8.31 6.54 0.14
C THR A 196 -9.17 7.05 1.28
N GLU A 197 -10.41 6.57 1.36
CA GLU A 197 -11.37 7.07 2.35
C GLU A 197 -11.11 6.57 3.78
N SER A 198 -10.46 5.41 3.91
CA SER A 198 -10.33 4.70 5.17
C SER A 198 -9.47 5.44 6.21
N GLY A 199 -10.03 5.61 7.41
CA GLY A 199 -9.38 6.22 8.57
C GLY A 199 -10.19 7.37 9.15
N GLU A 200 -10.60 7.25 10.42
CA GLU A 200 -11.13 8.39 11.18
C GLU A 200 -9.98 9.36 11.48
N VAL A 201 -10.06 10.56 10.90
CA VAL A 201 -9.11 11.65 11.13
C VAL A 201 -9.86 12.97 11.32
N ASP A 202 -9.25 13.93 12.00
CA ASP A 202 -9.77 15.30 12.07
C ASP A 202 -9.77 15.92 10.65
N SER A 203 -10.93 16.37 10.20
CA SER A 203 -11.12 16.89 8.84
C SER A 203 -10.42 18.22 8.60
N GLY A 204 -10.17 19.02 9.65
CA GLY A 204 -9.53 20.33 9.52
C GLY A 204 -8.06 20.26 9.09
N ASP A 205 -7.32 19.29 9.64
CA ASP A 205 -5.91 19.10 9.33
C ASP A 205 -5.71 18.52 7.92
N LEU A 206 -6.64 17.68 7.47
CA LEU A 206 -6.60 17.07 6.14
C LEU A 206 -6.75 18.11 5.03
N ASP A 207 -7.77 18.98 5.11
CA ASP A 207 -8.03 20.02 4.11
C ASP A 207 -6.85 20.97 3.95
N ALA A 208 -6.26 21.42 5.06
CA ALA A 208 -5.10 22.28 5.04
C ALA A 208 -3.90 21.62 4.35
N SER A 209 -3.65 20.33 4.63
CA SER A 209 -2.60 19.55 3.97
C SER A 209 -2.84 19.39 2.47
N LEU A 210 -4.07 19.07 2.05
CA LEU A 210 -4.42 18.89 0.64
C LEU A 210 -4.25 20.20 -0.15
N HIS A 211 -4.64 21.33 0.43
CA HIS A 211 -4.40 22.65 -0.15
C HIS A 211 -2.90 22.93 -0.33
N ARG A 212 -2.09 22.70 0.70
CA ARG A 212 -0.63 22.89 0.62
C ARG A 212 0.02 22.06 -0.49
N LEU A 213 -0.42 20.82 -0.64
CA LEU A 213 0.07 19.91 -1.68
C LEU A 213 -0.37 20.36 -3.08
N CYS A 214 -1.63 20.78 -3.22
CA CYS A 214 -2.17 21.30 -4.48
C CYS A 214 -1.43 22.58 -4.92
N ASP A 215 -1.17 23.50 -4.01
CA ASP A 215 -0.39 24.73 -4.26
C ASP A 215 1.05 24.44 -4.75
N ALA A 216 1.60 23.29 -4.37
CA ALA A 216 2.90 22.82 -4.82
C ALA A 216 2.86 22.05 -6.16
N GLY A 217 1.69 21.91 -6.79
CA GLY A 217 1.51 21.23 -8.06
C GLY A 217 1.32 19.72 -7.97
N VAL A 218 0.96 19.19 -6.80
CA VAL A 218 0.50 17.80 -6.63
C VAL A 218 -0.96 17.70 -7.04
N GLU A 219 -1.30 16.76 -7.92
CA GLU A 219 -2.70 16.49 -8.25
C GLU A 219 -3.31 15.58 -7.18
N ILE A 220 -4.52 15.88 -6.72
CA ILE A 220 -5.23 15.04 -5.74
C ILE A 220 -6.40 14.34 -6.42
N VAL A 221 -6.47 13.02 -6.30
CA VAL A 221 -7.58 12.20 -6.80
C VAL A 221 -8.18 11.44 -5.62
N ILE A 222 -9.51 11.39 -5.54
CA ILE A 222 -10.19 10.55 -4.56
C ILE A 222 -10.30 9.14 -5.11
N ASP A 223 -9.81 8.15 -4.36
CA ASP A 223 -9.87 6.74 -4.73
C ASP A 223 -11.13 6.06 -4.17
N ASP A 224 -11.59 5.00 -4.85
CA ASP A 224 -12.76 4.20 -4.48
C ASP A 224 -14.04 5.02 -4.15
N LEU A 225 -14.44 5.91 -5.07
CA LEU A 225 -15.63 6.75 -4.88
C LEU A 225 -16.92 5.92 -4.81
N GLY A 226 -17.36 5.57 -3.59
CA GLY A 226 -18.57 4.77 -3.36
C GLY A 226 -18.95 4.46 -1.92
N ASP A 227 -18.02 4.51 -0.96
CA ASP A 227 -18.22 3.94 0.38
C ASP A 227 -18.41 4.95 1.55
N GLY A 228 -18.18 6.26 1.33
CA GLY A 228 -18.48 7.31 2.32
C GLY A 228 -17.84 8.71 2.15
N PHE A 229 -17.06 8.99 1.09
CA PHE A 229 -16.69 10.38 0.76
C PHE A 229 -17.94 11.16 0.32
N ASN A 230 -18.15 12.35 0.89
CA ASN A 230 -19.27 13.20 0.49
C ASN A 230 -19.06 13.70 -0.94
N GLN A 231 -19.86 13.18 -1.88
CA GLN A 231 -19.74 13.50 -3.31
C GLN A 231 -19.83 15.01 -3.56
N ASP A 232 -20.66 15.72 -2.81
CA ASP A 232 -20.82 17.18 -2.95
C ASP A 232 -19.55 17.91 -2.51
N GLU A 233 -18.96 17.52 -1.38
CA GLU A 233 -17.69 18.09 -0.89
C GLU A 233 -16.55 17.84 -1.89
N MET A 234 -16.49 16.65 -2.48
CA MET A 234 -15.52 16.34 -3.54
C MET A 234 -15.72 17.22 -4.78
N LEU A 235 -16.99 17.44 -5.18
CA LEU A 235 -17.35 18.25 -6.36
C LEU A 235 -17.01 19.73 -6.15
N GLU A 236 -17.16 20.24 -4.94
CA GLU A 236 -16.88 21.64 -4.59
C GLU A 236 -15.40 21.90 -4.26
N ALA A 237 -14.67 20.90 -3.77
CA ALA A 237 -13.28 21.04 -3.36
C ALA A 237 -12.36 21.40 -4.54
N SER A 238 -11.77 22.60 -4.49
CA SER A 238 -10.90 23.11 -5.55
C SER A 238 -9.57 22.35 -5.68
N TYR A 239 -9.10 21.74 -4.59
CA TYR A 239 -7.85 20.95 -4.56
C TYR A 239 -8.02 19.56 -5.19
N VAL A 240 -9.25 19.06 -5.36
CA VAL A 240 -9.51 17.74 -5.95
C VAL A 240 -9.54 17.83 -7.47
N ARG A 241 -8.60 17.14 -8.12
CA ARG A 241 -8.47 17.05 -9.58
C ARG A 241 -9.48 16.11 -10.21
N GLY A 242 -9.85 15.05 -9.49
CA GLY A 242 -10.72 14.02 -10.03
C GLY A 242 -11.04 12.92 -9.03
N CYS A 243 -11.72 11.89 -9.52
CA CYS A 243 -12.03 10.70 -8.77
C CYS A 243 -11.81 9.44 -9.60
N LYS A 244 -11.63 8.34 -8.88
CA LYS A 244 -11.35 7.03 -9.41
C LYS A 244 -12.41 6.04 -8.92
N PHE A 245 -12.84 5.19 -9.84
CA PHE A 245 -13.90 4.21 -9.63
C PHE A 245 -13.29 2.81 -9.71
N SER A 246 -13.58 2.00 -8.70
CA SER A 246 -13.02 0.65 -8.53
C SER A 246 -13.49 -0.35 -9.60
N CYS A 247 -12.78 -1.47 -9.70
CA CYS A 247 -13.23 -2.62 -10.50
C CYS A 247 -14.62 -3.12 -10.07
N THR A 248 -14.94 -3.08 -8.76
CA THR A 248 -16.27 -3.44 -8.24
C THR A 248 -17.35 -2.50 -8.76
N THR A 249 -17.04 -1.21 -8.96
CA THR A 249 -17.98 -0.28 -9.61
C THR A 249 -18.23 -0.69 -11.06
N LEU A 250 -17.16 -1.02 -11.80
CA LEU A 250 -17.28 -1.50 -13.17
C LEU A 250 -18.15 -2.76 -13.29
N GLU A 251 -17.95 -3.74 -12.42
CA GLU A 251 -18.75 -4.97 -12.37
C GLU A 251 -20.25 -4.65 -12.14
N ARG A 252 -20.56 -3.76 -11.20
CA ARG A 252 -21.94 -3.34 -10.93
C ARG A 252 -22.57 -2.59 -12.11
N LEU A 253 -21.80 -1.81 -12.87
CA LEU A 253 -22.27 -1.12 -14.09
C LEU A 253 -22.72 -2.10 -15.18
N LEU A 254 -22.08 -3.26 -15.28
CA LEU A 254 -22.40 -4.30 -16.25
C LEU A 254 -23.70 -5.03 -15.86
N MET A 255 -23.94 -5.22 -14.56
CA MET A 255 -25.05 -6.03 -14.05
C MET A 255 -26.34 -5.24 -13.76
N CYS A 256 -26.25 -3.94 -13.46
CA CYS A 256 -27.37 -3.18 -12.90
C CYS A 256 -27.61 -1.83 -13.61
N GLU A 257 -28.74 -1.71 -14.31
CA GLU A 257 -29.13 -0.47 -15.00
C GLU A 257 -29.29 0.72 -14.05
N GLN A 258 -29.82 0.49 -12.85
CA GLN A 258 -29.97 1.56 -11.86
C GLN A 258 -28.61 2.11 -11.41
N THR A 259 -27.62 1.23 -11.22
CA THR A 259 -26.25 1.64 -10.91
C THR A 259 -25.64 2.40 -12.08
N ARG A 260 -25.87 1.93 -13.32
CA ARG A 260 -25.43 2.63 -14.53
C ARG A 260 -25.97 4.05 -14.62
N GLN A 261 -27.25 4.26 -14.33
CA GLN A 261 -27.84 5.60 -14.32
C GLN A 261 -27.23 6.49 -13.22
N LYS A 262 -27.04 5.96 -12.01
CA LYS A 262 -26.42 6.70 -10.90
C LYS A 262 -25.00 7.15 -11.23
N VAL A 263 -24.17 6.23 -11.69
CA VAL A 263 -22.77 6.53 -12.05
C VAL A 263 -22.71 7.47 -13.25
N SER A 264 -23.58 7.31 -14.26
CA SER A 264 -23.66 8.24 -15.39
C SER A 264 -23.94 9.69 -14.94
N ASN A 265 -24.90 9.88 -14.01
CA ASN A 265 -25.19 11.19 -13.44
C ASN A 265 -24.00 11.77 -12.65
N LEU A 266 -23.31 10.92 -11.88
CA LEU A 266 -22.13 11.33 -11.13
C LEU A 266 -20.98 11.72 -12.06
N VAL A 267 -20.71 10.92 -13.09
CA VAL A 267 -19.72 11.25 -14.13
C VAL A 267 -20.06 12.59 -14.78
N ALA A 268 -21.31 12.82 -15.16
CA ALA A 268 -21.74 14.09 -15.73
C ALA A 268 -21.51 15.27 -14.76
N SER A 269 -21.71 15.08 -13.46
CA SER A 269 -21.48 16.09 -12.42
C SER A 269 -19.98 16.38 -12.21
N CYS A 270 -19.13 15.34 -12.26
CA CYS A 270 -17.68 15.53 -12.25
C CYS A 270 -17.23 16.34 -13.47
N LYS A 271 -17.74 16.03 -14.67
CA LYS A 271 -17.43 16.78 -15.90
C LYS A 271 -17.84 18.24 -15.82
N SER A 272 -19.05 18.54 -15.36
CA SER A 272 -19.52 19.92 -15.22
C SER A 272 -18.68 20.72 -14.23
N SER A 273 -18.09 20.04 -13.25
CA SER A 273 -17.16 20.60 -12.26
C SER A 273 -15.68 20.54 -12.70
N ASN A 274 -15.41 20.20 -13.97
CA ASN A 274 -14.06 20.08 -14.55
C ASN A 274 -13.13 19.08 -13.81
N LYS A 275 -13.72 18.01 -13.26
CA LYS A 275 -13.03 16.93 -12.56
C LYS A 275 -12.83 15.72 -13.47
N LEU A 276 -11.66 15.13 -13.41
CA LEU A 276 -11.32 13.90 -14.13
C LEU A 276 -12.07 12.71 -13.52
N VAL A 277 -12.52 11.80 -14.37
CA VAL A 277 -13.10 10.52 -13.95
C VAL A 277 -12.30 9.35 -14.49
N VAL A 278 -11.79 8.52 -13.59
CA VAL A 278 -10.98 7.34 -13.89
C VAL A 278 -11.76 6.08 -13.54
N ILE A 279 -11.71 5.04 -14.36
CA ILE A 279 -12.29 3.72 -14.06
C ILE A 279 -11.22 2.64 -14.11
N GLU A 280 -11.20 1.80 -13.08
CA GLU A 280 -10.33 0.63 -12.97
C GLU A 280 -11.01 -0.66 -13.45
N GLY A 281 -10.22 -1.73 -13.61
CA GLY A 281 -10.72 -3.06 -14.00
C GLY A 281 -11.05 -3.21 -15.48
N ILE A 282 -10.51 -2.37 -16.36
CA ILE A 282 -10.73 -2.49 -17.80
C ILE A 282 -9.90 -3.64 -18.37
N GLU A 283 -10.55 -4.77 -18.61
CA GLU A 283 -9.89 -6.01 -19.08
C GLU A 283 -10.32 -6.44 -20.50
N SER A 284 -11.38 -5.83 -21.04
CA SER A 284 -11.92 -6.17 -22.37
C SER A 284 -12.24 -4.92 -23.20
N ALA A 285 -12.34 -5.09 -24.52
CA ALA A 285 -12.73 -4.01 -25.43
C ALA A 285 -14.17 -3.54 -25.17
N GLU A 286 -15.03 -4.45 -24.70
CA GLU A 286 -16.40 -4.20 -24.29
C GLU A 286 -16.45 -3.28 -23.06
N ASN A 287 -15.64 -3.57 -22.02
CA ASN A 287 -15.52 -2.73 -20.82
C ASN A 287 -15.09 -1.31 -21.21
N LEU A 288 -14.07 -1.19 -22.06
CA LEU A 288 -13.58 0.11 -22.55
C LEU A 288 -14.64 0.88 -23.35
N THR A 289 -15.38 0.19 -24.21
CA THR A 289 -16.43 0.83 -25.03
C THR A 289 -17.55 1.38 -24.17
N MET A 290 -18.04 0.59 -23.21
CA MET A 290 -19.05 1.04 -22.25
C MET A 290 -18.54 2.23 -21.43
N ALA A 291 -17.33 2.14 -20.87
CA ALA A 291 -16.77 3.21 -20.05
C ALA A 291 -16.62 4.53 -20.84
N ARG A 292 -16.22 4.47 -22.12
CA ARG A 292 -16.19 5.64 -23.00
C ARG A 292 -17.58 6.24 -23.23
N GLN A 293 -18.60 5.41 -23.42
CA GLN A 293 -19.98 5.88 -23.61
C GLN A 293 -20.53 6.56 -22.36
N LEU A 294 -20.14 6.10 -21.18
CA LEU A 294 -20.49 6.73 -19.90
C LEU A 294 -19.71 8.02 -19.62
N GLY A 295 -18.68 8.31 -20.41
CA GLY A 295 -17.93 9.56 -20.33
C GLY A 295 -16.68 9.51 -19.44
N PHE A 296 -16.15 8.34 -19.10
CA PHE A 296 -14.87 8.24 -18.38
C PHE A 296 -13.70 8.83 -19.19
N ASP A 297 -12.75 9.50 -18.51
CA ASP A 297 -11.57 10.15 -19.14
C ASP A 297 -10.39 9.20 -19.27
N LEU A 298 -10.10 8.47 -18.18
CA LEU A 298 -8.94 7.62 -18.04
C LEU A 298 -9.38 6.20 -17.66
N PHE A 299 -8.58 5.23 -18.08
CA PHE A 299 -8.90 3.82 -18.00
C PHE A 299 -7.67 3.06 -17.49
N GLN A 300 -7.87 2.23 -16.46
CA GLN A 300 -6.82 1.37 -15.90
C GLN A 300 -7.29 -0.08 -15.92
N GLY A 301 -6.41 -1.00 -16.30
CA GLY A 301 -6.70 -2.44 -16.28
C GLY A 301 -5.83 -3.24 -17.24
N TRP A 302 -5.98 -4.56 -17.17
CA TRP A 302 -5.12 -5.51 -17.89
C TRP A 302 -5.25 -5.46 -19.41
N LEU A 303 -6.28 -4.81 -19.95
CA LEU A 303 -6.37 -4.52 -21.38
C LEU A 303 -5.17 -3.70 -21.86
N PHE A 304 -4.63 -2.82 -21.01
CA PHE A 304 -3.52 -1.93 -21.33
C PHE A 304 -2.17 -2.46 -20.87
N GLY A 305 -2.15 -3.12 -19.71
CA GLY A 305 -0.95 -3.68 -19.13
C GLY A 305 -1.22 -4.30 -17.77
N LYS A 306 -0.50 -5.38 -17.45
CA LYS A 306 -0.49 -5.95 -16.11
C LYS A 306 0.49 -5.17 -15.21
N PRO A 307 0.30 -5.21 -13.88
CA PRO A 307 1.30 -4.71 -12.94
C PRO A 307 2.68 -5.28 -13.23
N VAL A 308 3.70 -4.42 -13.16
CA VAL A 308 5.12 -4.78 -13.35
C VAL A 308 5.92 -4.28 -12.16
N HIS A 309 7.06 -4.91 -11.90
CA HIS A 309 8.01 -4.40 -10.91
C HIS A 309 8.61 -3.08 -11.40
N LEU A 310 8.62 -2.08 -10.52
CA LEU A 310 9.33 -0.81 -10.71
C LEU A 310 10.80 -0.94 -10.32
#